data_AF-Q3BB23-F1
#
_entry.id   AF-Q3BB23-F1
#
_cell.length_a   1.000
_cell.length_b   1.000
_cell.length_c   1.000
_cell.angle_alpha   90.00
_cell.angle_beta   90.00
_cell.angle_gamma   90.00
#
_symmetry.space_group_name_H-M   'P 1'
#
loop_
_entity.id
_entity.type
_entity.pdbx_description
1 polymer ?
#
loop_
_entity_poly.entity_id
_entity_poly.type
_entity_poly.pdbx_seq_one_letter_code
_entity_poly.pdbx_strand_id
1 'polypeptide(L)'
;MKIYYFGPEGSYTEKAALKFAELINLKIAPAESIYSVFRKVERGNYGVVPTENSIEGSVTLTLDLLLRFPVKIFGETSLEIKHALLGYDLSTIQVVLSHPQLPLTASEFIQRMGWKVRETR
;
A
#
# COMPACT_ATOMS: atom_id res chain seq x y z
N MET A 1 9.48 -1.94 20.97
CA MET A 1 9.61 -2.22 19.52
C MET A 1 8.23 -2.31 18.92
N LYS A 2 8.07 -1.86 17.66
CA LYS A 2 6.82 -1.95 16.87
C LYS A 2 7.17 -2.26 15.41
N ILE A 3 6.18 -2.64 14.61
CA ILE A 3 6.30 -2.69 13.14
C ILE A 3 5.69 -1.41 12.56
N TYR A 4 6.48 -0.63 11.84
CA TYR A 4 5.98 0.54 11.11
C TYR A 4 5.68 0.18 9.66
N TYR A 5 4.56 0.64 9.12
CA TYR A 5 4.20 0.44 7.72
C TYR A 5 3.95 1.75 7.01
N PHE A 6 4.14 1.78 5.70
CA PHE A 6 3.74 2.92 4.88
C PHE A 6 2.21 3.01 4.88
N GLY A 7 1.65 4.03 5.54
CA GLY A 7 0.21 4.18 5.73
C GLY A 7 -0.55 4.67 4.48
N PRO A 8 -1.84 5.03 4.62
CA PRO A 8 -2.62 5.11 5.87
C PRO A 8 -3.17 3.75 6.36
N GLU A 9 -3.97 3.77 7.43
CA GLU A 9 -4.81 2.64 7.85
C GLU A 9 -5.74 2.21 6.69
N GLY A 10 -5.98 0.90 6.56
CA GLY A 10 -6.70 0.29 5.44
C GLY A 10 -5.86 0.04 4.18
N SER A 11 -4.58 0.44 4.17
CA SER A 11 -3.67 0.19 3.05
C SER A 11 -3.25 -1.28 2.92
N TYR A 12 -2.77 -1.68 1.73
CA TYR A 12 -2.22 -3.02 1.54
C TYR A 12 -0.95 -3.27 2.37
N THR A 13 -0.14 -2.23 2.60
CA THR A 13 1.04 -2.25 3.47
C THR A 13 0.67 -2.48 4.93
N GLU A 14 -0.48 -1.97 5.41
CA GLU A 14 -1.03 -2.37 6.71
C GLU A 14 -1.34 -3.85 6.77
N LYS A 15 -2.04 -4.37 5.76
CA LYS A 15 -2.39 -5.80 5.67
C LYS A 15 -1.15 -6.69 5.67
N ALA A 16 -0.08 -6.26 5.01
CA ALA A 16 1.22 -6.95 5.05
C ALA A 16 1.84 -6.89 6.45
N ALA A 17 1.79 -5.73 7.11
CA ALA A 17 2.31 -5.55 8.45
C ALA A 17 1.56 -6.38 9.50
N LEU A 18 0.25 -6.55 9.38
CA LEU A 18 -0.56 -7.42 10.24
C LEU A 18 -0.09 -8.88 10.16
N LYS A 19 0.17 -9.40 8.95
CA LYS A 19 0.70 -10.77 8.80
C LYS A 19 2.02 -10.96 9.54
N PHE A 20 2.95 -10.01 9.42
CA PHE A 20 4.21 -10.10 10.15
C PHE A 20 4.04 -9.90 11.65
N ALA A 21 3.14 -9.01 12.06
CA ALA A 21 2.82 -8.75 13.46
C ALA A 21 2.32 -10.01 14.18
N GLU A 22 1.49 -10.81 13.51
CA GLU A 22 1.03 -12.11 14.03
C GLU A 22 2.19 -13.09 14.23
N LEU A 23 3.16 -13.12 13.31
CA LEU A 23 4.30 -14.03 13.37
C LEU A 23 5.29 -13.69 14.49
N ILE A 24 5.53 -12.40 14.74
CA ILE A 24 6.55 -11.95 15.71
C ILE A 24 5.97 -11.31 16.98
N ASN A 25 4.63 -11.36 17.14
CA ASN A 25 3.86 -10.85 18.28
C ASN A 25 4.19 -9.39 18.64
N LEU A 26 4.13 -8.48 17.66
CA LEU A 26 4.37 -7.05 17.84
C LEU A 26 3.19 -6.21 17.38
N LYS A 27 3.02 -5.02 17.99
CA LYS A 27 2.03 -4.04 17.52
C LYS A 27 2.51 -3.31 16.26
N ILE A 28 1.56 -2.95 15.40
CA ILE A 28 1.81 -2.13 14.21
C ILE A 28 1.55 -0.64 14.47
N ALA A 29 2.14 0.23 13.65
CA ALA A 29 1.83 1.66 13.62
C ALA A 29 2.06 2.25 12.21
N PRO A 30 1.20 3.17 11.74
CA PRO A 30 1.40 3.80 10.44
C PRO A 30 2.59 4.77 10.47
N ALA A 31 3.18 4.98 9.29
CA ALA A 31 4.14 6.02 9.01
C ALA A 31 3.72 6.79 7.75
N GLU A 32 3.97 8.10 7.74
CA GLU A 32 3.53 9.02 6.68
C GLU A 32 4.27 8.83 5.35
N SER A 33 5.43 8.17 5.35
CA SER A 33 6.20 7.91 4.15
C SER A 33 7.09 6.69 4.29
N ILE A 34 7.51 6.13 3.16
CA ILE A 34 8.51 5.05 3.10
C ILE A 34 9.79 5.47 3.83
N TYR A 35 10.28 6.69 3.59
CA TYR A 35 11.45 7.24 4.29
C TYR A 35 11.26 7.25 5.82
N SER A 36 10.08 7.64 6.30
CA SER A 36 9.78 7.60 7.74
C SER A 36 9.86 6.17 8.30
N VAL A 37 9.40 5.16 7.56
CA VAL A 37 9.54 3.74 7.98
C VAL A 37 11.02 3.40 8.20
N PHE A 38 11.89 3.70 7.23
CA PHE A 38 13.33 3.45 7.35
C PHE A 38 13.95 4.16 8.58
N ARG A 39 13.58 5.42 8.83
CA ARG A 39 14.03 6.16 10.03
C ARG A 39 13.57 5.51 11.35
N LYS A 40 12.40 4.86 11.37
CA LYS A 40 11.93 4.12 12.55
C LYS A 40 12.71 2.82 12.74
N VAL A 41 13.06 2.14 11.64
CA VAL A 41 13.86 0.90 11.66
C VAL A 41 15.26 1.18 12.21
N GLU A 42 15.90 2.26 11.78
CA GLU A 42 17.20 2.71 12.31
C GLU A 42 17.20 2.89 13.84
N ARG A 43 16.04 3.20 14.43
CA ARG A 43 15.85 3.36 15.88
C ARG A 43 15.47 2.04 16.58
N GLY A 44 15.74 0.90 15.96
CA GLY A 44 15.51 -0.44 16.51
C GLY A 44 14.08 -0.97 16.36
N ASN A 45 13.29 -0.46 15.41
CA ASN A 45 11.96 -1.00 15.10
C ASN A 45 11.99 -1.88 13.84
N TYR A 46 10.86 -2.52 13.53
CA TYR A 46 10.66 -3.18 12.25
C TYR A 46 9.91 -2.27 11.28
N GLY A 47 10.03 -2.56 9.99
CA GLY A 47 9.44 -1.80 8.91
C GLY A 47 8.86 -2.70 7.83
N VAL A 48 7.71 -2.32 7.28
CA VAL A 48 7.09 -2.95 6.10
C VAL A 48 6.89 -1.87 5.06
N VAL A 49 7.50 -2.08 3.88
CA VAL A 49 7.50 -1.15 2.76
C VAL A 49 7.22 -1.91 1.47
N PRO A 50 6.56 -1.29 0.47
CA PRO A 50 6.35 -1.92 -0.82
C PRO A 50 7.67 -1.92 -1.61
N THR A 51 8.05 -3.05 -2.19
CA THR A 51 9.28 -3.20 -2.99
C THR A 51 8.99 -3.30 -4.48
N GLU A 52 7.88 -3.92 -4.85
CA GLU A 52 7.45 -4.14 -6.23
C GLU A 52 5.92 -4.18 -6.31
N ASN A 53 5.38 -3.65 -7.41
CA ASN A 53 4.00 -3.85 -7.82
C ASN A 53 3.97 -4.50 -9.21
N SER A 54 2.96 -5.32 -9.50
CA SER A 54 2.89 -6.09 -10.74
C SER A 54 2.51 -5.26 -11.98
N ILE A 55 2.21 -3.97 -11.81
CA ILE A 55 1.72 -3.08 -12.87
C ILE A 55 2.81 -2.11 -13.34
N GLU A 56 3.52 -1.51 -12.40
CA GLU A 56 4.52 -0.45 -12.59
C GLU A 56 5.95 -0.93 -12.26
N GLY A 57 6.08 -2.15 -11.71
CA GLY A 57 7.36 -2.76 -11.37
C GLY A 57 7.88 -2.32 -10.01
N SER A 58 9.21 -2.23 -9.89
CA SER A 58 9.85 -1.97 -8.61
C SER A 58 9.57 -0.56 -8.08
N VAL A 59 9.38 -0.44 -6.76
CA VAL A 59 9.26 0.84 -6.07
C VAL A 59 10.67 1.41 -5.87
N THR A 60 11.11 2.25 -6.80
CA THR A 60 12.47 2.82 -6.83
C THR A 60 12.87 3.46 -5.51
N LEU A 61 11.97 4.20 -4.87
CA LEU A 61 12.25 4.84 -3.57
C LEU A 61 12.62 3.82 -2.50
N THR A 62 11.98 2.65 -2.45
CA THR A 62 12.32 1.60 -1.49
C THR A 62 13.70 1.04 -1.78
N LEU A 63 14.03 0.79 -3.05
CA LEU A 63 15.34 0.29 -3.46
C LEU A 63 16.46 1.28 -3.12
N ASP A 64 16.26 2.57 -3.39
CA ASP A 64 17.22 3.63 -3.05
C ASP A 64 17.46 3.70 -1.54
N LEU A 65 16.41 3.54 -0.74
CA LEU A 65 16.52 3.59 0.72
C LEU A 65 17.19 2.34 1.30
N LEU A 66 16.98 1.17 0.70
CA LEU A 66 17.71 -0.05 1.07
C LEU A 66 19.23 0.11 0.87
N LEU A 67 19.66 0.87 -0.14
CA LEU A 67 21.08 1.15 -0.38
C LEU A 67 21.66 2.19 0.59
N ARG A 68 20.83 3.09 1.13
CA ARG A 68 21.27 4.23 1.97
C ARG A 68 21.22 3.95 3.47
N PHE A 69 20.28 3.13 3.91
CA PHE A 69 20.06 2.86 5.32
C PHE A 69 20.71 1.54 5.74
N PRO A 70 21.32 1.45 6.94
CA PRO A 70 21.92 0.23 7.47
C PRO A 70 20.85 -0.74 8.00
N VAL A 71 19.96 -1.20 7.12
CA VAL A 71 18.87 -2.12 7.46
C VAL A 71 19.12 -3.52 6.91
N LYS A 72 18.38 -4.50 7.46
CA LYS A 72 18.40 -5.88 6.97
C LYS A 72 16.98 -6.31 6.64
N ILE A 73 16.83 -7.02 5.53
CA ILE A 73 15.56 -7.64 5.14
C ILE A 73 15.42 -8.94 5.93
N PHE A 74 14.34 -9.07 6.70
CA PHE A 74 14.08 -10.26 7.51
C PHE A 74 13.07 -11.22 6.87
N GLY A 75 12.33 -10.76 5.86
CA GLY A 75 11.30 -11.52 5.17
C GLY A 75 10.60 -10.69 4.11
N GLU A 76 9.79 -11.35 3.30
CA GLU A 76 9.00 -10.77 2.22
C GLU A 76 7.60 -11.39 2.19
N THR A 77 6.64 -10.68 1.60
CA THR A 77 5.30 -11.21 1.36
C THR A 77 4.70 -10.56 0.13
N SER A 78 3.96 -11.35 -0.65
CA SER A 78 3.18 -10.88 -1.78
C SER A 78 1.71 -10.81 -1.39
N LEU A 79 1.06 -9.70 -1.73
CA LEU A 79 -0.38 -9.53 -1.54
C LEU A 79 -1.07 -9.43 -2.89
N GLU A 80 -2.11 -10.25 -3.07
CA GLU A 80 -3.03 -10.10 -4.18
C GLU A 80 -3.86 -8.83 -3.99
N ILE A 81 -3.71 -7.88 -4.93
CA ILE A 81 -4.40 -6.60 -4.90
C ILE A 81 -5.76 -6.76 -5.58
N LYS A 82 -6.83 -6.81 -4.78
CA LYS A 82 -8.21 -6.85 -5.25
C LYS A 82 -8.88 -5.51 -5.06
N HIS A 83 -9.37 -4.95 -6.15
CA HIS A 83 -10.17 -3.73 -6.11
C HIS A 83 -11.65 -4.10 -6.03
N ALA A 84 -12.38 -3.36 -5.20
CA ALA A 84 -13.83 -3.42 -5.12
C ALA A 84 -14.39 -2.03 -5.37
N LEU A 85 -15.53 -1.95 -6.06
CA LEU A 85 -16.30 -0.72 -6.13
C LEU A 85 -17.17 -0.64 -4.88
N LEU A 86 -17.00 0.42 -4.09
CA LEU A 86 -17.86 0.70 -2.95
C LEU A 86 -18.86 1.79 -3.33
N GLY A 87 -20.14 1.49 -3.15
CA GLY A 87 -21.25 2.40 -3.43
C GLY A 87 -22.56 1.84 -2.86
N TYR A 88 -23.60 2.67 -2.78
CA TYR A 88 -24.90 2.26 -2.25
C TYR A 88 -25.73 1.54 -3.31
N ASP A 89 -25.96 2.18 -4.46
CA ASP A 89 -26.75 1.64 -5.56
C ASP A 89 -26.04 1.91 -6.89
N LEU A 90 -25.64 0.84 -7.58
CA LEU A 90 -24.93 0.89 -8.86
C LEU A 90 -25.72 1.63 -9.94
N SER A 91 -27.05 1.61 -9.89
CA SER A 91 -27.91 2.28 -10.86
C SER A 91 -27.85 3.81 -10.76
N THR A 92 -27.41 4.33 -9.61
CA THR A 92 -27.35 5.78 -9.33
C THR A 92 -25.96 6.38 -9.53
N ILE A 93 -24.94 5.56 -9.78
CA ILE A 93 -23.56 6.02 -9.88
C ILE A 93 -23.38 6.88 -11.13
N GLN A 94 -22.77 8.06 -10.94
CA GLN A 94 -22.35 8.96 -12.03
C GLN A 94 -20.85 9.26 -11.99
N VAL A 95 -20.26 9.23 -10.79
CA VAL A 95 -18.86 9.57 -10.54
C VAL A 95 -18.25 8.52 -9.61
N VAL A 96 -17.09 7.99 -9.99
CA VAL A 96 -16.26 7.11 -9.17
C VAL A 96 -15.06 7.91 -8.67
N LEU A 97 -14.86 7.90 -7.35
CA LEU A 97 -13.70 8.48 -6.70
C LEU A 97 -12.59 7.42 -6.60
N SER A 98 -11.38 7.74 -7.03
CA SER A 98 -10.25 6.81 -6.89
C SER A 98 -8.88 7.47 -6.87
N HIS A 99 -7.86 6.71 -6.48
CA HIS A 99 -6.46 7.11 -6.58
C HIS A 99 -6.07 7.30 -8.07
N PRO A 100 -5.15 8.22 -8.41
CA PRO A 100 -4.70 8.45 -9.79
C PRO A 100 -4.21 7.18 -10.48
N GLN A 101 -3.57 6.29 -9.72
CA GLN A 101 -3.17 4.97 -10.19
C GLN A 101 -4.33 3.99 -10.06
N LEU A 102 -5.22 4.01 -11.04
CA LEU A 102 -6.30 3.04 -11.19
C LEU A 102 -5.83 1.88 -12.09
N PRO A 103 -6.00 0.60 -11.70
CA PRO A 103 -5.68 -0.52 -12.57
C PRO A 103 -6.48 -0.48 -13.87
N LEU A 104 -5.89 -0.98 -14.96
CA LEU A 104 -6.52 -1.03 -16.28
C LEU A 104 -7.90 -1.69 -16.25
N THR A 105 -8.02 -2.84 -15.57
CA THR A 105 -9.29 -3.58 -15.46
C THR A 105 -10.39 -2.77 -14.78
N ALA A 106 -10.05 -1.96 -13.77
CA ALA A 106 -11.01 -1.08 -13.12
C ALA A 106 -11.37 0.10 -14.02
N SER A 107 -10.40 0.65 -14.75
CA SER A 107 -10.63 1.71 -15.75
C SER A 107 -11.59 1.26 -16.85
N GLU A 108 -11.37 0.07 -17.43
CA GLU A 108 -12.23 -0.52 -18.45
C GLU A 108 -13.65 -0.78 -17.92
N PHE A 109 -13.76 -1.28 -16.69
CA PHE A 109 -15.07 -1.51 -16.06
C PHE A 109 -15.86 -0.21 -15.91
N ILE A 110 -15.23 0.86 -15.40
CA ILE A 110 -15.88 2.16 -15.22
C ILE A 110 -16.27 2.78 -16.56
N GLN A 111 -15.40 2.69 -17.58
CA GLN A 111 -15.70 3.17 -18.93
C GLN A 111 -16.91 2.45 -19.54
N ARG A 112 -17.00 1.12 -19.39
CA ARG A 112 -18.15 0.33 -19.86
C ARG A 112 -19.47 0.75 -19.20
N MET A 113 -19.42 1.20 -17.95
CA MET A 113 -20.60 1.67 -17.22
C MET A 113 -20.95 3.15 -17.54
N GLY A 114 -20.12 3.87 -18.28
CA GLY A 114 -20.33 5.28 -18.63
C GLY A 114 -20.15 6.25 -17.46
N TRP A 115 -19.49 5.82 -16.37
CA TRP A 115 -19.25 6.65 -15.21
C TRP A 115 -18.00 7.53 -15.37
N LYS A 116 -18.01 8.71 -14.75
CA LYS A 116 -16.84 9.61 -14.73
C LYS A 116 -15.89 9.21 -13.61
N VAL A 117 -14.58 9.28 -13.83
CA VAL A 117 -13.59 9.13 -12.75
C VAL A 117 -13.19 10.52 -12.23
N ARG A 118 -13.11 10.67 -10.92
CA ARG A 118 -12.51 11.82 -10.27
C ARG A 118 -11.46 11.35 -9.26
N GLU A 119 -10.28 11.95 -9.34
CA GLU A 119 -9.17 11.59 -8.47
C GLU A 119 -9.40 12.02 -7.02
N THR A 120 -9.00 11.18 -6.08
CA THR A 120 -8.92 11.49 -4.65
C THR A 120 -7.51 11.94 -4.30
N ARG A 121 -7.41 12.85 -3.33
CA ARG A 121 -6.14 13.28 -2.75
C ARG A 121 -5.55 12.24 -1.81
#